data_AF-A0A7X5E105-F1
#
_entry.id   AF-A0A7X5E105-F1
#
_cell.length_a   1.000
_cell.length_b   1.000
_cell.length_c   1.000
_cell.angle_alpha   90.00
_cell.angle_beta   90.00
_cell.angle_gamma   90.00
#
_symmetry.space_group_name_H-M   'P 1'
#
loop_
_entity.id
_entity.type
_entity.pdbx_description
1 polymer ?
#
loop_
_entity_poly.entity_id
_entity_poly.type
_entity_poly.pdbx_seq_one_letter_code
_entity_poly.pdbx_strand_id
1 'polypeptide(L)' 'MAEQVFGIGRYRYSNDGQLYFIHGKTRIKVTEHFSADGKPLNTLLEDVIQFSAQRRDDEIRPAC' A
#
# COMPACT_ATOMS: atom_id res chain seq x y z
N MET A 1 2.43 20.71 -12.55
CA MET A 1 1.70 19.46 -12.24
C MET A 1 2.72 18.34 -12.27
N ALA A 2 2.98 17.70 -11.13
CA ALA A 2 4.09 16.75 -10.99
C ALA A 2 3.78 15.44 -11.73
N GLU A 3 4.47 15.21 -12.84
CA GLU A 3 4.45 13.92 -13.54
C GLU A 3 5.57 13.06 -12.93
N GLN A 4 5.24 12.24 -11.95
CA GLN A 4 6.21 11.34 -11.31
C GLN A 4 6.25 10.02 -12.08
N VAL A 5 7.36 9.80 -12.79
CA VAL A 5 7.62 8.59 -13.56
C VAL A 5 8.23 7.54 -12.64
N PHE A 6 7.64 6.34 -12.60
CA PHE A 6 8.16 5.19 -11.87
C PHE A 6 8.38 4.03 -12.85
N GLY A 7 9.59 3.93 -13.38
CA GLY A 7 10.01 2.83 -14.26
C GLY A 7 9.03 2.56 -15.40
N ILE A 8 8.28 1.46 -15.30
CA ILE A 8 7.37 0.96 -16.34
C ILE A 8 6.11 1.83 -16.55
N GLY A 9 5.80 2.77 -15.66
CA GLY A 9 4.59 3.59 -15.77
C GLY A 9 4.72 4.98 -15.16
N ARG A 10 3.59 5.70 -15.14
CA ARG A 10 3.50 7.06 -14.60
C ARG A 10 2.23 7.27 -13.80
N TYR A 11 2.31 8.11 -12.77
CA TYR A 11 1.14 8.59 -12.06
C TYR A 11 0.57 9.84 -12.72
N ARG A 12 -0.76 9.92 -12.81
CA ARG A 12 -1.47 11.09 -13.33
C ARG A 12 -2.73 11.37 -12.54
N TYR A 13 -2.86 12.61 -12.08
CA TYR A 13 -4.10 13.11 -11.51
C TYR A 13 -5.14 13.38 -12.62
N SER A 14 -6.38 13.01 -12.35
CA SER A 14 -7.54 13.42 -13.13
C SER A 14 -7.97 14.84 -12.73
N ASN A 15 -8.84 15.45 -13.53
CA ASN A 15 -9.42 16.77 -13.23
C ASN A 15 -10.19 16.76 -11.90
N ASP A 16 -10.75 15.61 -11.51
CA ASP A 16 -11.52 15.42 -10.26
C ASP A 16 -10.63 15.11 -9.05
N GLY A 17 -9.29 15.25 -9.16
CA GLY A 17 -8.34 14.97 -8.08
C GLY A 17 -8.02 13.48 -7.87
N GLN A 18 -8.68 12.57 -8.57
CA GLN A 18 -8.39 11.14 -8.50
C GLN A 18 -7.04 10.80 -9.16
N LEU A 19 -6.16 10.10 -8.42
CA LEU A 19 -4.88 9.61 -8.94
C LEU A 19 -5.03 8.27 -9.67
N TYR A 20 -4.30 8.12 -10.76
CA TYR A 20 -4.23 6.88 -11.52
C TYR A 20 -2.79 6.53 -11.87
N PHE A 21 -2.46 5.24 -11.84
CA PHE A 21 -1.24 4.69 -12.42
C PHE A 21 -1.51 4.28 -13.86
N ILE A 22 -0.73 4.81 -14.80
CA ILE A 22 -0.89 4.56 -16.23
C ILE A 22 0.28 3.69 -16.70
N HIS A 23 -0.05 2.54 -17.27
CA HIS A 23 0.89 1.61 -17.90
C HIS A 23 0.37 1.22 -19.29
N GLY A 24 1.02 1.74 -20.35
CA GLY A 24 0.55 1.57 -21.73
C GLY A 24 -0.84 2.19 -21.93
N LYS A 25 -1.82 1.35 -22.32
CA LYS A 25 -3.24 1.74 -22.48
C LYS A 25 -4.09 1.48 -21.24
N THR A 26 -3.52 0.86 -20.21
CA THR A 26 -4.22 0.51 -18.98
C THR A 26 -4.12 1.64 -17.97
N ARG A 27 -5.23 1.96 -17.32
CA ARG A 27 -5.34 2.98 -16.28
C ARG A 27 -5.87 2.33 -15.01
N ILE A 28 -5.04 2.29 -13.97
CA ILE A 28 -5.35 1.67 -12.68
C ILE A 28 -5.70 2.79 -11.69
N LYS A 29 -6.90 2.76 -11.13
CA LYS A 29 -7.33 3.74 -10.12
C LYS A 29 -6.55 3.50 -8.83
N VAL A 30 -5.91 4.55 -8.31
CA VAL A 30 -5.23 4.48 -7.01
C VAL A 30 -6.24 4.86 -5.93
N THR A 31 -6.79 3.87 -5.25
CA THR A 31 -7.81 4.08 -4.20
C THR A 31 -7.23 4.27 -2.82
N GLU A 32 -6.02 3.77 -2.58
CA GLU A 32 -5.32 3.88 -1.30
C GLU A 32 -3.88 4.30 -1.57
N HIS A 33 -3.44 5.34 -0.86
CA HIS A 33 -2.05 5.74 -0.80
C HIS A 33 -1.58 5.52 0.64
N PHE A 34 -0.45 4.82 0.82
CA PHE A 34 0.28 4.99 2.07
C PHE A 34 0.70 6.45 2.14
N SER A 35 0.44 7.10 3.28
CA SER A 35 0.89 8.47 3.51
C SER A 35 2.38 8.57 3.24
N ALA A 36 2.83 9.68 2.65
CA ALA A 36 4.27 9.92 2.44
C ALA A 36 5.02 9.95 3.78
N ASP A 37 4.35 10.44 4.83
CA ASP A 37 4.84 10.43 6.22
C ASP A 37 4.34 9.20 7.00
N GLY A 38 3.75 8.22 6.30
CA GLY A 38 3.24 6.99 6.88
C GLY A 38 4.33 5.95 7.14
N LYS A 39 3.97 4.88 7.85
CA LYS A 39 4.86 3.71 7.99
C LYS A 39 5.24 3.20 6.59
N PRO A 40 6.52 2.92 6.33
CA PRO A 40 6.91 2.31 5.06
C PRO A 40 6.29 0.92 4.95
N LEU A 41 6.06 0.46 3.72
CA LEU A 41 5.42 -0.82 3.43
C LEU A 41 6.07 -2.00 4.19
N ASN A 42 7.39 -2.02 4.28
CA ASN A 42 8.13 -3.08 4.97
C ASN A 42 7.77 -3.16 6.45
N THR A 43 7.68 -2.03 7.15
CA THR A 43 7.25 -2.00 8.56
C THR A 43 5.81 -2.47 8.71
N LEU A 44 4.93 -2.13 7.77
CA LEU A 44 3.56 -2.65 7.79
C LEU A 44 3.52 -4.17 7.61
N LEU A 45 4.35 -4.71 6.71
CA LEU A 45 4.45 -6.15 6.50
C LEU A 45 4.97 -6.87 7.75
N GLU A 46 6.00 -6.32 8.41
CA GLU A 46 6.52 -6.84 9.67
C GLU A 46 5.44 -6.84 10.76
N ASP A 47 4.72 -5.73 10.93
CA ASP A 47 3.62 -5.61 11.88
C ASP A 47 2.53 -6.67 11.62
N VAL A 48 2.15 -6.90 10.37
CA VAL A 48 1.14 -7.89 9.97
C VAL A 48 1.61 -9.32 10.27
N ILE A 49 2.86 -9.65 9.95
CA ILE A 49 3.44 -10.97 10.23
C ILE A 49 3.44 -11.20 11.74
N GLN A 50 3.93 -10.24 12.52
CA GLN A 50 4.03 -10.35 13.98
C GLN A 50 2.64 -10.50 14.62
N PHE A 51 1.67 -9.69 14.20
CA PHE A 51 0.28 -9.80 14.64
C PHE A 51 -0.31 -11.17 14.32
N SER A 52 -0.09 -11.67 13.10
CA SER A 52 -0.58 -12.99 12.69
C SER A 52 0.05 -14.14 13.48
N ALA A 53 1.34 -14.02 13.83
CA ALA A 53 2.05 -15.00 14.63
C ALA A 53 1.53 -15.01 16.08
N GLN A 54 1.42 -13.83 16.70
CA GLN A 54 0.90 -13.68 18.07
C GLN A 54 -0.52 -14.24 18.19
N ARG A 55 -1.40 -13.95 17.22
CA ARG A 55 -2.76 -14.50 17.23
C ARG A 55 -2.79 -16.02 17.17
N ARG A 56 -1.90 -16.65 16.40
CA ARG A 56 -1.78 -18.12 16.38
C ARG A 56 -1.26 -18.64 17.71
N ASP A 57 -0.26 -17.98 18.29
CA ASP A 57 0.30 -18.39 19.58
C ASP A 57 -0.73 -18.30 20.71
N ASP A 58 -1.55 -17.24 20.75
CA ASP A 58 -2.65 -17.07 21.71
C ASP A 58 -3.77 -18.13 21.52
N GLU A 59 -4.04 -18.53 20.27
CA GLU A 59 -5.00 -19.61 19.97
C GLU A 59 -4.44 -21.01 20.35
N ILE A 60 -3.13 -21.23 20.17
CA ILE A 60 -2.46 -22.52 20.44
C ILE A 60 -2.17 -22.69 21.94
N ARG A 61 -1.91 -21.60 22.64
CA ARG A 61 -1.64 -21.56 24.09
C ARG A 61 -2.64 -20.61 24.74
N PRO A 62 -3.88 -21.06 25.02
CA PRO A 62 -4.78 -20.26 25.84
C PRO A 62 -4.07 -19.98 27.16
N ALA A 63 -4.02 -18.70 27.56
CA ALA A 63 -3.46 -18.30 28.84
C ALA A 63 -4.09 -19.16 29.97
N CYS A 64 -3.23 -19.77 30.79
CA CYS A 64 -3.64 -20.60 31.93
C CYS A 64 -4.48 -19.82 32.94
#